data_AF-A0A5B1L442-F1
#
_entry.id   AF-A0A5B1L442-F1
#
_cell.length_a   1.000
_cell.length_b   1.000
_cell.length_c   1.000
_cell.angle_alpha   90.00
_cell.angle_beta   90.00
_cell.angle_gamma   90.00
#
_symmetry.space_group_name_H-M   'P 1'
#
loop_
_entity.id
_entity.type
_entity.pdbx_description
1 polymer ?
#
loop_
_entity_poly.entity_id
_entity_poly.type
_entity_poly.pdbx_seq_one_letter_code
_entity_poly.pdbx_strand_id
1 'polypeptide(L)'
;VRDQEFAEKVGSHQKAMGVVPGPFDCFLTHRGIKSLAVRMDRHCVNAERVAAFLTSHPKVGTVIYPGLETHSGHEGAQRQMKRSGGL
;
A
#
# COMPACT_ATOMS: atom_id res chain seq x y z
N VAL A 1 10.37 9.66 10.85
CA VAL A 1 9.65 9.34 12.10
C VAL A 1 9.41 10.64 12.85
N ARG A 2 8.34 10.77 13.64
CA ARG A 2 8.05 12.01 14.41
C ARG A 2 8.84 12.09 15.72
N ASP A 3 9.16 10.94 16.32
CA ASP A 3 10.09 10.82 17.46
C ASP A 3 11.54 10.91 16.97
N GLN A 4 12.25 11.93 17.45
CA GLN A 4 13.61 12.25 17.05
C GLN A 4 14.65 11.31 17.65
N GLU A 5 14.48 10.89 18.92
CA GLU A 5 15.40 9.95 19.57
C GLU A 5 15.35 8.60 18.85
N PHE A 6 14.14 8.15 18.49
CA PHE A 6 13.97 6.94 17.68
C PHE A 6 14.57 7.10 16.28
N ALA A 7 14.40 8.25 15.63
CA ALA A 7 14.96 8.49 14.30
C ALA A 7 16.50 8.42 14.31
N GLU A 8 17.15 8.96 15.35
CA GLU A 8 18.60 8.92 15.52
C GLU A 8 19.12 7.49 15.75
N LYS A 9 18.40 6.71 16.55
CA LYS A 9 18.68 5.27 16.74
C LYS A 9 18.63 4.53 15.41
N VAL A 10 17.56 4.69 14.62
CA VAL A 10 17.43 4.06 13.30
C VAL A 10 18.54 4.53 12.35
N GLY A 11 18.82 5.83 12.30
CA GLY A 11 19.86 6.39 11.44
C GLY A 11 21.27 5.88 11.79
N SER A 12 21.56 5.67 13.06
CA SER A 12 22.83 5.08 13.51
C SER A 12 22.99 3.64 13.03
N HIS A 13 21.92 2.84 13.12
CA HIS A 13 21.91 1.46 12.61
C HIS A 13 22.07 1.42 11.09
N GLN A 14 21.37 2.28 10.35
CA GLN A 14 21.49 2.38 8.90
C GLN A 14 22.95 2.67 8.47
N LYS A 15 23.63 3.60 9.15
CA LYS A 15 25.04 3.92 8.91
C LYS A 15 25.97 2.76 9.25
N ALA A 16 25.76 2.11 10.40
CA ALA A 16 26.62 1.03 10.87
C ALA A 16 26.51 -0.24 10.01
N MET A 17 25.32 -0.59 9.55
CA MET A 17 25.09 -1.81 8.76
C MET A 17 25.33 -1.61 7.25
N GLY A 18 25.29 -0.37 6.76
CA GLY A 18 25.56 -0.07 5.35
C GLY A 18 24.49 -0.56 4.36
N VAL A 19 23.34 -1.06 4.83
CA VAL A 19 22.22 -1.51 4.00
C VAL A 19 21.42 -0.30 3.52
N VAL A 20 22.03 0.47 2.61
CA VAL A 20 21.46 1.70 2.04
C VAL A 20 21.12 1.50 0.56
N PRO A 21 20.04 2.12 0.05
CA PRO A 21 19.71 2.08 -1.37
C PRO A 21 20.76 2.82 -2.20
N GLY A 22 20.96 2.36 -3.45
CA GLY A 22 21.81 3.06 -4.41
C GLY A 22 21.23 4.45 -4.73
N PRO A 23 22.06 5.48 -5.00
CA PRO A 23 21.58 6.83 -5.32
C PRO A 23 20.61 6.86 -6.52
N PHE A 24 20.82 5.99 -7.50
CA PHE A 24 19.94 5.90 -8.66
C PHE A 24 18.57 5.29 -8.32
N ASP A 25 18.51 4.30 -7.42
CA ASP A 25 17.25 3.72 -6.94
C ASP A 25 16.44 4.75 -6.15
N CYS A 26 17.13 5.57 -5.34
CA CYS A 26 16.53 6.73 -4.67
C CYS A 26 15.93 7.70 -5.68
N PHE A 27 16.66 8.03 -6.76
CA PHE A 27 16.16 8.90 -7.82
C PHE A 27 14.93 8.31 -8.53
N LEU A 28 14.96 7.02 -8.90
CA LEU A 28 13.82 6.35 -9.54
C LEU A 28 12.60 6.30 -8.62
N THR A 29 12.80 6.01 -7.34
CA THR A 29 11.74 6.05 -6.33
C THR A 29 11.15 7.46 -6.21
N HIS A 30 12.00 8.48 -6.10
CA HIS A 30 11.55 9.87 -6.03
C HIS A 30 10.80 10.32 -7.29
N ARG A 31 11.25 9.90 -8.48
CA ARG A 31 10.55 10.10 -9.74
C ARG A 31 9.18 9.42 -9.72
N GLY A 32 9.09 8.19 -9.24
CA GLY A 32 7.84 7.43 -9.13
C GLY A 32 6.83 8.05 -8.16
N ILE A 33 7.29 8.69 -7.09
CA ILE A 33 6.42 9.38 -6.11
C ILE A 33 5.60 10.50 -6.76
N LYS A 34 6.12 11.17 -7.79
CA LYS A 34 5.42 12.27 -8.48
C LYS A 34 4.07 11.85 -9.09
N SER A 35 3.91 10.58 -9.45
CA SER A 35 2.66 10.02 -10.00
C SER A 35 1.93 9.11 -9.01
N LEU A 36 2.37 9.03 -7.74
CA LEU A 36 1.81 8.08 -6.78
C LEU A 36 0.31 8.29 -6.56
N ALA A 37 -0.15 9.52 -6.39
CA ALA A 37 -1.55 9.80 -6.12
C ALA A 37 -2.47 9.32 -7.25
N VAL A 38 -2.16 9.69 -8.50
CA VAL A 38 -2.97 9.30 -9.66
C VAL A 38 -2.91 7.80 -9.97
N ARG A 39 -1.78 7.14 -9.71
CA ARG A 39 -1.68 5.68 -9.84
C ARG A 39 -2.49 4.98 -8.77
N MET A 40 -2.40 5.40 -7.51
CA MET A 40 -3.14 4.78 -6.42
C MET A 40 -4.64 4.98 -6.54
N ASP A 41 -5.09 6.15 -6.99
CA ASP A 41 -6.51 6.35 -7.31
C ASP A 41 -6.99 5.32 -8.35
N ARG A 42 -6.25 5.19 -9.46
CA ARG A 42 -6.59 4.23 -10.51
C ARG A 42 -6.51 2.78 -10.03
N HIS A 43 -5.52 2.42 -9.22
CA HIS A 43 -5.40 1.09 -8.61
C HIS A 43 -6.62 0.77 -7.75
N CYS A 44 -7.07 1.68 -6.90
CA CYS A 44 -8.26 1.47 -6.08
C CYS A 44 -9.52 1.30 -6.94
N VAL A 45 -9.76 2.21 -7.90
CA VAL A 45 -10.93 2.12 -8.80
C VAL A 45 -10.94 0.80 -9.58
N ASN A 46 -9.78 0.38 -10.09
CA ASN A 46 -9.69 -0.85 -10.86
C ASN A 46 -9.88 -2.09 -9.97
N ALA A 47 -9.26 -2.11 -8.79
CA ALA A 47 -9.38 -3.24 -7.87
C ALA A 47 -10.81 -3.41 -7.35
N GLU A 48 -11.52 -2.32 -7.02
CA GLU A 48 -12.94 -2.38 -6.64
C GLU A 48 -13.80 -3.04 -7.72
N ARG A 49 -13.55 -2.71 -9.00
CA ARG A 49 -14.26 -3.31 -10.15
C ARG A 49 -13.92 -4.80 -10.32
N VAL A 50 -12.64 -5.14 -10.20
CA VAL A 50 -12.16 -6.53 -10.31
C VAL A 50 -12.72 -7.36 -9.16
N ALA A 51 -12.69 -6.86 -7.93
CA ALA A 51 -13.24 -7.53 -6.76
C ALA A 51 -14.74 -7.78 -6.94
N ALA A 52 -15.52 -6.75 -7.32
CA ALA A 52 -16.95 -6.91 -7.58
C ALA A 52 -17.25 -7.96 -8.67
N PHE A 53 -16.49 -7.94 -9.76
CA PHE A 53 -16.62 -8.96 -10.82
C PHE A 53 -16.34 -10.36 -10.29
N LEU A 54 -15.19 -10.57 -9.63
CA LEU A 54 -14.77 -11.87 -9.13
C LEU A 54 -15.72 -12.40 -8.05
N THR A 55 -16.24 -11.54 -7.18
CA THR A 55 -17.20 -11.92 -6.14
C THR A 55 -18.49 -12.50 -6.72
N SER A 56 -18.90 -12.05 -7.91
CA SER A 56 -20.09 -12.56 -8.60
C SER A 56 -19.83 -13.78 -9.50
N HIS A 57 -18.56 -14.14 -9.71
CA HIS A 57 -18.19 -15.09 -10.75
C HIS A 57 -18.28 -16.55 -10.26
N PRO A 58 -19.05 -17.44 -10.92
CA PRO A 58 -19.35 -18.79 -10.42
C PRO A 58 -18.15 -19.74 -10.33
N LYS A 59 -17.04 -19.41 -10.98
CA LYS A 59 -15.78 -20.18 -10.91
C LYS A 59 -14.79 -19.67 -9.85
N VAL A 60 -15.13 -18.62 -9.12
CA VAL A 60 -14.28 -18.05 -8.07
C VAL A 60 -14.81 -18.52 -6.72
N GLY A 61 -13.95 -19.16 -5.91
CA GLY A 61 -14.32 -19.63 -4.59
C GLY A 61 -14.45 -18.50 -3.57
N THR A 62 -13.37 -17.72 -3.41
CA THR A 62 -13.31 -16.65 -2.40
C THR A 62 -12.55 -15.45 -2.96
N VAL A 63 -13.05 -14.25 -2.66
CA VAL A 63 -12.37 -12.98 -2.91
C VAL A 63 -12.02 -12.35 -1.57
N ILE A 64 -10.74 -12.03 -1.37
CA ILE A 64 -10.23 -11.38 -0.17
C ILE A 64 -9.81 -9.98 -0.57
N TYR A 65 -10.71 -9.01 -0.37
CA TYR A 65 -10.43 -7.60 -0.66
C TYR A 65 -10.96 -6.72 0.48
N PRO A 66 -10.14 -5.84 1.09
CA PRO A 66 -10.57 -5.04 2.25
C PRO A 66 -11.77 -4.14 1.99
N GLY A 67 -12.04 -3.80 0.73
CA GLY A 67 -13.21 -3.02 0.32
C GLY A 67 -14.53 -3.79 0.32
N LEU A 68 -14.52 -5.13 0.40
CA LEU A 68 -15.74 -5.93 0.47
C LEU A 68 -16.24 -6.03 1.91
N GLU A 69 -17.55 -5.88 2.12
CA GLU A 69 -18.18 -6.03 3.44
C GLU A 69 -17.98 -7.43 4.04
N THR A 70 -17.82 -8.44 3.18
CA THR A 70 -17.56 -9.83 3.58
C THR A 70 -16.14 -10.08 4.07
N HIS A 71 -15.22 -9.12 3.90
CA HIS A 71 -13.84 -9.24 4.35
C HIS A 71 -13.75 -9.05 5.87
N SER A 72 -13.08 -9.96 6.57
CA SER A 72 -12.97 -9.93 8.04
C SER A 72 -12.39 -8.62 8.61
N GLY A 73 -11.49 -7.99 7.87
CA GLY A 73 -10.89 -6.70 8.22
C GLY A 73 -11.62 -5.46 7.67
N HIS A 74 -12.81 -5.59 7.06
CA HIS A 74 -13.49 -4.48 6.37
C HIS A 74 -13.70 -3.26 7.28
N GLU A 75 -14.27 -3.47 8.47
CA GLU A 75 -14.57 -2.40 9.41
C GLU A 75 -13.29 -1.66 9.86
N GLY A 76 -12.21 -2.40 10.11
CA GLY A 76 -10.89 -1.84 10.41
C GLY A 76 -10.32 -1.04 9.24
N ALA A 77 -10.44 -1.56 8.02
CA ALA A 77 -10.02 -0.87 6.80
C ALA A 77 -10.78 0.45 6.61
N GLN A 78 -12.10 0.47 6.77
CA GLN A 78 -12.90 1.70 6.66
C GLN A 78 -12.53 2.76 7.70
N ARG A 79 -12.14 2.35 8.91
CA ARG A 79 -11.71 3.28 9.97
C ARG A 79 -10.34 3.90 9.71
N GLN A 80 -9.38 3.15 9.18
CA GLN A 80 -7.97 3.56 9.14
C GLN A 80 -7.44 3.89 7.73
N MET A 81 -8.12 3.44 6.67
CA MET A 81 -7.69 3.59 5.29
C MET A 81 -8.60 4.58 4.57
N LYS A 82 -8.03 5.39 3.67
CA LYS A 82 -8.83 6.26 2.80
C LYS A 82 -9.57 5.46 1.73
N ARG A 83 -8.92 4.42 1.19
CA ARG A 83 -9.42 3.45 0.20
C ARG A 83 -8.63 2.15 0.33
N SER A 84 -9.19 1.05 -0.16
CA SER A 84 -8.69 -0.31 0.06
C SER A 84 -7.46 -0.72 -0.77
N GLY A 85 -6.91 0.17 -1.60
CA GLY A 85 -5.74 -0.13 -2.41
C GLY A 85 -6.06 -0.99 -3.63
N GLY A 86 -4.99 -1.45 -4.30
CA GLY A 86 -5.05 -2.18 -5.57
C GLY A 86 -4.98 -3.71 -5.46
N LEU A 87 -4.98 -4.26 -4.24
CA LEU A 87 -4.78 -5.67 -3.94
C LEU A 87 -5.91 -6.16 -3.04
#